data_AF-A0A7R9RLQ6-F1
#
_entry.id   AF-A0A7R9RLQ6-F1
#
_cell.length_a   1.000
_cell.length_b   1.000
_cell.length_c   1.000
_cell.angle_alpha   90.00
_cell.angle_beta   90.00
_cell.angle_gamma   90.00
#
_symmetry.space_group_name_H-M   'P 1'
#
loop_
_entity.id
_entity.type
_entity.pdbx_description
1 polymer ?
#
loop_
_entity_poly.entity_id
_entity_poly.type
_entity_poly.pdbx_seq_one_letter_code
_entity_poly.pdbx_strand_id
1 'polypeptide(L)'
;MINICAWRMIFNLNLKISLMLIMYFTIPGEAICTKKTDLKWLKMDGKVTVRYAFHRNLENDRVVRNLVHQAAKIFKEKTCVEWNETLANDTCHKVIFMRGDKCVTNMGPHIGLTIGLAIRCYKLAIILHEMLHTLGIWHTNQRPDRDEYVQTWTSNIKQGHEGNFRIK
;
A
#
# COMPACT_ATOMS: atom_id res chain seq x y z
N MET A 1 -18.97 -5.62 10.52
CA MET A 1 -19.20 -5.59 9.06
C MET A 1 -17.95 -5.09 8.36
N ILE A 2 -17.35 -5.93 7.53
CA ILE A 2 -16.10 -5.71 6.81
C ILE A 2 -16.39 -4.71 5.68
N ASN A 3 -15.68 -3.59 5.63
CA ASN A 3 -15.86 -2.59 4.58
C ASN A 3 -15.02 -3.00 3.34
N ILE A 4 -15.72 -3.57 2.34
CA ILE A 4 -15.27 -4.25 1.09
C ILE A 4 -14.48 -3.35 0.10
N CYS A 5 -13.89 -2.26 0.57
CA CYS A 5 -13.42 -1.18 -0.29
C CYS A 5 -12.25 -1.51 -1.24
N ALA A 6 -11.26 -2.27 -0.80
CA ALA A 6 -10.08 -2.60 -1.61
C ALA A 6 -10.27 -3.85 -2.49
N TRP A 7 -11.40 -4.54 -2.36
CA TRP A 7 -11.63 -5.87 -2.95
C TRP A 7 -11.77 -5.82 -4.48
N ARG A 8 -12.23 -4.70 -5.05
CA ARG A 8 -12.47 -4.55 -6.49
C ARG A 8 -11.23 -4.32 -7.36
N MET A 9 -10.07 -4.00 -6.78
CA MET A 9 -8.84 -3.81 -7.56
C MET A 9 -8.26 -5.13 -8.09
N ILE A 10 -8.60 -6.22 -7.43
CA ILE A 10 -7.99 -7.54 -7.60
C ILE A 10 -8.50 -8.27 -8.83
N PHE A 11 -9.79 -8.11 -9.15
CA PHE A 11 -10.46 -8.93 -10.16
C PHE A 11 -10.49 -8.32 -11.58
N ASN A 12 -10.18 -7.03 -11.75
CA ASN A 12 -10.38 -6.31 -13.02
C ASN A 12 -9.11 -5.76 -13.67
N LEU A 13 -7.95 -5.93 -13.05
CA LEU A 13 -6.67 -5.63 -13.66
C LEU A 13 -6.13 -6.97 -14.16
N ASN A 14 -5.91 -7.15 -15.47
CA ASN A 14 -5.14 -8.27 -16.05
C ASN A 14 -3.66 -8.30 -15.58
N LEU A 15 -3.38 -7.71 -14.42
CA LEU A 15 -2.20 -7.93 -13.63
C LEU A 15 -2.33 -9.35 -13.06
N LYS A 16 -1.38 -10.24 -13.37
CA LYS A 16 -1.19 -11.52 -12.66
C LYS A 16 -0.76 -11.24 -11.20
N ILE A 17 -1.58 -10.55 -10.45
CA ILE A 17 -1.38 -10.27 -9.04
C ILE A 17 -2.65 -10.76 -8.36
N SER A 18 -2.71 -12.08 -8.18
CA SER A 18 -3.70 -12.73 -7.31
C SER A 18 -3.49 -12.15 -5.91
N LEU A 19 -4.43 -11.35 -5.42
CA LEU A 19 -4.38 -10.66 -4.14
C LEU A 19 -5.77 -10.78 -3.54
N MET A 20 -5.97 -11.39 -2.37
CA MET A 20 -7.23 -11.20 -1.65
C MET A 20 -7.06 -11.51 -0.17
N LEU A 21 -7.81 -10.73 0.64
CA LEU A 21 -8.06 -10.86 2.10
C LEU A 21 -6.88 -10.38 3.00
N ILE A 22 -7.03 -9.67 4.13
CA ILE A 22 -8.12 -9.27 5.06
C ILE A 22 -7.84 -7.81 5.49
N MET A 23 -8.85 -6.93 5.63
CA MET A 23 -8.65 -5.57 6.19
C MET A 23 -9.67 -5.24 7.29
N TYR A 24 -9.17 -4.83 8.44
CA TYR A 24 -9.88 -4.02 9.43
C TYR A 24 -8.99 -2.80 9.77
N PHE A 25 -9.39 -1.62 10.26
CA PHE A 25 -10.62 -1.02 10.77
C PHE A 25 -10.54 0.49 10.46
N THR A 26 -11.69 1.13 10.29
CA THR A 26 -11.81 2.58 10.03
C THR A 26 -12.50 3.26 11.21
N ILE A 27 -12.20 4.53 11.47
CA ILE A 27 -12.87 5.35 12.50
C ILE A 27 -13.91 6.24 11.80
N PRO A 28 -15.17 6.31 12.28
CA PRO A 28 -16.10 7.35 11.87
C PRO A 28 -15.76 8.67 12.59
N GLY A 29 -15.48 9.74 11.84
CA GLY A 29 -15.26 11.06 12.45
C GLY A 29 -14.57 12.05 11.51
N GLU A 30 -14.85 13.34 11.73
CA GLU A 30 -14.51 14.48 10.87
C GLU A 30 -13.01 14.63 10.59
N ALA A 31 -12.71 14.90 9.30
CA ALA A 31 -11.38 15.14 8.76
C ALA A 31 -10.74 16.38 9.36
N ILE A 32 -9.77 16.21 10.25
CA ILE A 32 -8.89 17.35 10.61
C ILE A 32 -7.43 16.99 10.38
N CYS A 33 -6.85 16.04 11.11
CA CYS A 33 -5.45 15.66 10.96
C CYS A 33 -5.20 14.57 12.00
N THR A 34 -4.95 13.31 11.63
CA THR A 34 -4.67 12.27 12.62
C THR A 34 -3.25 12.46 13.18
N LYS A 35 -3.14 13.15 14.32
CA LYS A 35 -1.89 13.30 15.10
C LYS A 35 -1.72 12.23 16.20
N LYS A 36 -2.66 11.28 16.31
CA LYS A 36 -2.70 10.26 17.37
C LYS A 36 -1.84 9.04 17.06
N THR A 37 -1.48 8.30 18.11
CA THR A 37 -0.62 7.11 18.12
C THR A 37 -1.27 5.83 17.57
N ASP A 38 -2.61 5.74 17.58
CA ASP A 38 -3.37 4.63 16.97
C ASP A 38 -3.86 5.01 15.57
N LEU A 39 -2.93 5.07 14.62
CA LEU A 39 -3.23 5.52 13.27
C LEU A 39 -4.07 4.47 12.52
N LYS A 40 -5.17 4.94 11.93
CA LYS A 40 -6.01 4.22 10.97
C LYS A 40 -6.23 5.13 9.78
N TRP A 41 -6.39 4.55 8.58
CA TRP A 41 -6.76 5.35 7.42
C TRP A 41 -8.16 5.93 7.62
N LEU A 42 -8.29 7.24 7.38
CA LEU A 42 -9.54 7.97 7.57
C LEU A 42 -10.59 7.43 6.61
N LYS A 43 -11.78 7.12 7.12
CA LYS A 43 -12.93 6.76 6.28
C LYS A 43 -14.12 7.67 6.56
N MET A 44 -14.59 8.34 5.52
CA MET A 44 -15.77 9.18 5.57
C MET A 44 -16.66 8.82 4.38
N ASP A 45 -17.96 8.68 4.63
CA ASP A 45 -18.97 8.37 3.60
C ASP A 45 -18.59 7.19 2.69
N GLY A 46 -18.06 6.14 3.31
CA GLY A 46 -17.64 4.94 2.59
C GLY A 46 -16.27 5.04 1.92
N LYS A 47 -15.71 6.23 1.69
CA LYS A 47 -14.40 6.46 1.07
C LYS A 47 -13.25 6.45 2.07
N VAL A 48 -12.10 5.91 1.68
CA VAL A 48 -10.87 5.90 2.48
C VAL A 48 -9.87 6.88 1.86
N THR A 49 -9.36 7.84 2.65
CA THR A 49 -8.41 8.84 2.15
C THR A 49 -7.01 8.59 2.67
N VAL A 50 -6.03 8.51 1.77
CA VAL A 50 -4.61 8.39 2.08
C VAL A 50 -3.88 9.62 1.55
N ARG A 51 -3.31 10.42 2.46
CA ARG A 51 -2.46 11.55 2.09
C ARG A 51 -1.07 11.04 1.70
N TYR A 52 -0.48 11.60 0.66
CA TYR A 52 0.92 11.32 0.32
C TYR A 52 1.66 12.58 -0.12
N ALA A 53 2.98 12.53 -0.07
CA ALA A 53 3.86 13.56 -0.62
C ALA A 53 5.14 12.91 -1.17
N PHE A 54 5.92 13.70 -1.92
CA PHE A 54 7.23 13.28 -2.41
C PHE A 54 8.33 13.88 -1.54
N HIS A 55 9.32 13.05 -1.17
CA HIS A 55 10.54 13.54 -0.55
C HIS A 55 11.39 14.31 -1.58
N ARG A 56 12.22 15.25 -1.11
CA ARG A 56 13.08 16.11 -1.94
C ARG A 56 13.91 15.36 -3.00
N ASN A 57 14.35 14.13 -2.68
CA ASN A 57 15.16 13.31 -3.59
C ASN A 57 14.36 12.63 -4.71
N LEU A 58 13.04 12.78 -4.72
CA LEU A 58 12.11 12.20 -5.69
C LEU A 58 11.16 13.26 -6.27
N GLU A 59 11.04 14.45 -5.66
CA GLU A 59 10.05 15.47 -5.99
C GLU A 59 10.13 15.98 -7.44
N ASN A 60 11.32 15.96 -8.04
CA ASN A 60 11.57 16.44 -9.41
C ASN A 60 11.60 15.32 -10.45
N ASP A 61 11.45 14.06 -10.02
CA ASP A 61 11.44 12.90 -10.92
C ASP A 61 10.05 12.76 -11.57
N ARG A 62 9.91 13.33 -12.78
CA ARG A 62 8.63 13.37 -13.50
C ARG A 62 8.10 11.98 -13.85
N VAL A 63 9.00 11.03 -14.11
CA VAL A 63 8.62 9.67 -14.54
C VAL A 63 7.93 8.94 -13.40
N VAL A 64 8.57 8.88 -12.23
CA VAL A 64 8.00 8.18 -11.08
C VAL A 64 6.77 8.89 -10.52
N ARG A 65 6.74 10.23 -10.53
CA ARG A 65 5.55 11.00 -10.12
C ARG A 65 4.34 10.70 -10.98
N ASN A 66 4.52 10.69 -12.30
CA ASN A 66 3.45 10.32 -13.22
C ASN A 66 2.96 8.89 -12.98
N LEU A 67 3.85 7.95 -12.65
CA LEU A 67 3.45 6.58 -12.29
C LEU A 67 2.67 6.52 -10.97
N VAL A 68 3.08 7.26 -9.94
CA VAL A 68 2.34 7.36 -8.67
C VAL A 68 0.97 8.00 -8.87
N HIS A 69 0.86 9.04 -9.70
CA HIS A 69 -0.42 9.66 -10.08
C HIS A 69 -1.34 8.69 -10.82
N GLN A 70 -0.80 7.91 -11.76
CA GLN A 70 -1.55 6.85 -12.44
C GLN A 70 -2.02 5.77 -11.46
N ALA A 71 -1.17 5.34 -10.53
CA ALA A 71 -1.55 4.38 -9.51
C ALA A 71 -2.67 4.92 -8.60
N ALA A 72 -2.56 6.17 -8.15
CA ALA A 72 -3.60 6.86 -7.37
C ALA A 72 -4.93 6.94 -8.13
N LYS A 73 -4.89 7.22 -9.44
CA LYS A 73 -6.07 7.21 -10.31
C LYS A 73 -6.71 5.81 -10.38
N ILE A 74 -5.91 4.74 -10.53
CA ILE A 74 -6.41 3.36 -10.53
C ILE A 74 -7.11 3.02 -9.21
N PHE A 75 -6.54 3.40 -8.06
CA PHE A 75 -7.20 3.21 -6.78
C PHE A 75 -8.57 3.91 -6.75
N LYS A 76 -8.64 5.17 -7.17
CA LYS A 76 -9.88 5.95 -7.22
C LYS A 76 -10.94 5.33 -8.14
N GLU A 77 -10.54 4.79 -9.29
CA GLU A 77 -11.47 4.21 -10.27
C GLU A 77 -11.95 2.81 -9.89
N LYS A 78 -11.11 2.03 -9.20
CA LYS A 78 -11.34 0.60 -8.95
C LYS A 78 -11.72 0.30 -7.51
N THR A 79 -11.56 1.25 -6.58
CA THR A 79 -11.80 1.05 -5.14
C THR A 79 -12.46 2.28 -4.52
N CYS A 80 -12.73 2.24 -3.21
CA CYS A 80 -13.14 3.43 -2.46
C CYS A 80 -11.94 4.24 -1.89
N VAL A 81 -10.71 3.85 -2.22
CA VAL A 81 -9.48 4.47 -1.70
C VAL A 81 -9.07 5.63 -2.61
N GLU A 82 -8.89 6.80 -2.02
CA GLU A 82 -8.42 8.00 -2.70
C GLU A 82 -7.06 8.42 -2.14
N TRP A 83 -6.05 8.42 -3.02
CA TRP A 83 -4.71 8.88 -2.72
C TRP A 83 -4.59 10.35 -3.10
N ASN A 84 -4.41 11.22 -2.11
CA ASN A 84 -4.38 12.66 -2.30
C ASN A 84 -2.97 13.21 -2.06
N GLU A 85 -2.41 13.86 -3.07
CA GLU A 85 -1.10 14.50 -2.96
C GLU A 85 -1.19 15.73 -2.05
N THR A 86 -0.16 15.92 -1.24
CA THR A 86 0.02 17.03 -0.30
C THR A 86 1.45 17.54 -0.38
N LEU A 87 1.70 18.70 0.23
CA LEU A 87 3.06 19.22 0.34
C LEU A 87 3.87 18.40 1.35
N ALA A 88 5.17 18.24 1.10
CA ALA A 88 6.04 17.48 2.00
C ALA A 88 6.11 18.07 3.42
N ASN A 89 6.01 19.41 3.54
CA ASN A 89 6.03 20.15 4.81
C ASN A 89 4.69 20.16 5.56
N ASP A 90 3.64 19.54 5.04
CA ASP A 90 2.38 19.34 5.75
C ASP A 90 2.61 18.58 7.07
N THR A 91 1.98 19.00 8.16
CA THR A 91 2.16 18.33 9.47
C THR A 91 1.25 17.11 9.65
N CYS A 92 0.31 16.87 8.73
CA CYS A 92 -0.59 15.74 8.83
C CYS A 92 0.06 14.42 8.45
N HIS A 93 -0.46 13.35 9.08
CA HIS A 93 -0.05 11.99 8.77
C HIS A 93 -0.25 11.71 7.28
N LYS A 94 0.83 11.24 6.65
CA LYS A 94 0.92 11.00 5.21
C LYS A 94 1.99 9.96 4.91
N VAL A 95 1.88 9.37 3.73
CA VAL A 95 2.90 8.49 3.14
C VAL A 95 3.91 9.35 2.38
N ILE A 96 5.21 9.10 2.59
CA ILE A 96 6.26 9.77 1.83
C ILE A 96 6.84 8.82 0.78
N PHE A 97 6.68 9.16 -0.49
CA PHE A 97 7.41 8.50 -1.57
C PHE A 97 8.82 9.06 -1.65
N MET A 98 9.82 8.18 -1.65
CA MET A 98 11.23 8.59 -1.69
C MET A 98 12.08 7.65 -2.54
N ARG A 99 13.17 8.20 -3.10
CA ARG A 99 14.18 7.38 -3.75
C ARG A 99 14.93 6.57 -2.68
N GLY A 100 15.07 5.27 -2.92
CA GLY A 100 15.83 4.34 -2.07
C GLY A 100 16.47 3.21 -2.88
N ASP A 101 16.98 2.17 -2.20
CA ASP A 101 17.74 1.08 -2.85
C ASP A 101 16.90 -0.18 -3.12
N LYS A 102 15.67 -0.22 -2.58
CA LYS A 102 14.72 -1.33 -2.69
C LYS A 102 13.31 -0.82 -3.02
N CYS A 103 12.43 -1.74 -3.41
CA CYS A 103 10.99 -1.52 -3.48
C CYS A 103 10.44 -2.07 -2.17
N VAL A 104 10.03 -1.19 -1.25
CA VAL A 104 9.62 -1.60 0.09
C VAL A 104 8.84 -0.50 0.77
N THR A 105 7.85 -0.91 1.55
CA THR A 105 7.23 -0.11 2.60
C THR A 105 6.97 -0.98 3.83
N ASN A 106 6.77 -0.32 4.96
CA ASN A 106 6.13 -0.94 6.11
C ASN A 106 4.63 -1.15 5.85
N MET A 107 4.06 -2.09 6.60
CA MET A 107 2.66 -2.48 6.48
C MET A 107 1.74 -1.56 7.30
N GLY A 108 0.65 -1.09 6.69
CA GLY A 108 -0.42 -0.37 7.38
C GLY A 108 -0.06 1.05 7.86
N PRO A 109 -1.06 1.80 8.38
CA PRO A 109 -0.89 3.19 8.82
C PRO A 109 -0.04 3.32 10.09
N HIS A 110 1.03 4.11 10.06
CA HIS A 110 1.85 4.48 11.22
C HIS A 110 2.69 5.75 10.95
N ILE A 111 3.21 6.38 11.99
CA ILE A 111 4.00 7.62 11.86
C ILE A 111 5.28 7.34 11.08
N GLY A 112 5.64 8.25 10.17
CA GLY A 112 6.87 8.13 9.37
C GLY A 112 6.80 7.09 8.26
N LEU A 113 5.60 6.70 7.82
CA LEU A 113 5.42 5.75 6.73
C LEU A 113 6.02 6.25 5.40
N THR A 114 6.93 5.46 4.85
CA THR A 114 7.63 5.74 3.59
C THR A 114 7.46 4.60 2.58
N ILE A 115 7.29 4.93 1.30
CA ILE A 115 7.47 4.00 0.20
C ILE A 115 8.82 4.29 -0.45
N GLY A 116 9.75 3.36 -0.30
CA GLY A 116 11.06 3.39 -0.95
C GLY A 116 10.97 2.86 -2.38
N LEU A 117 11.44 3.65 -3.34
CA LEU A 117 11.47 3.29 -4.76
C LEU A 117 12.89 3.40 -5.30
N ALA A 118 13.52 2.25 -5.53
CA ALA A 118 14.69 2.17 -6.40
C ALA A 118 14.30 2.37 -7.87
N ILE A 119 15.27 2.65 -8.73
CA ILE A 119 15.06 2.85 -10.17
C ILE A 119 14.33 1.63 -10.80
N ARG A 120 14.67 0.42 -10.36
CA ARG A 120 14.00 -0.82 -10.82
C ARG A 120 12.51 -0.92 -10.46
N CYS A 121 12.06 -0.12 -9.48
CA CYS A 121 10.69 -0.06 -8.99
C CYS A 121 9.80 0.88 -9.81
N TYR A 122 10.34 1.58 -10.82
CA TYR A 122 9.61 2.56 -11.64
C TYR A 122 8.71 1.86 -12.66
N LYS A 123 7.79 1.04 -12.14
CA LYS A 123 6.80 0.27 -12.88
C LYS A 123 5.49 0.42 -12.14
N LEU A 124 4.43 0.71 -12.88
CA LEU A 124 3.10 0.95 -12.31
C LEU A 124 2.65 -0.19 -11.37
N ALA A 125 2.87 -1.44 -11.77
CA ALA A 125 2.51 -2.61 -10.97
C ALA A 125 3.26 -2.70 -9.62
N ILE A 126 4.55 -2.31 -9.58
CA ILE A 126 5.35 -2.32 -8.34
C ILE A 126 4.88 -1.19 -7.42
N ILE A 127 4.62 -0.01 -7.95
CA ILE A 127 4.11 1.13 -7.16
C ILE A 127 2.74 0.77 -6.56
N LEU A 128 1.84 0.17 -7.33
CA LEU A 128 0.56 -0.34 -6.83
C LEU A 128 0.76 -1.35 -5.71
N HIS A 129 1.71 -2.29 -5.86
CA HIS A 129 2.02 -3.30 -4.84
C HIS A 129 2.46 -2.67 -3.52
N GLU A 130 3.41 -1.72 -3.53
CA GLU A 130 3.83 -1.04 -2.30
C GLU A 130 2.69 -0.19 -1.71
N MET A 131 1.89 0.48 -2.54
CA MET A 131 0.70 1.20 -2.07
C MET A 131 -0.30 0.25 -1.39
N LEU A 132 -0.49 -0.98 -1.86
CA LEU A 132 -1.34 -1.96 -1.19
C LEU A 132 -0.77 -2.37 0.18
N HIS A 133 0.54 -2.52 0.32
CA HIS A 133 1.18 -2.78 1.61
C HIS A 133 0.92 -1.65 2.62
N THR A 134 0.92 -0.39 2.20
CA THR A 134 0.53 0.73 3.10
C THR A 134 -0.92 0.65 3.58
N LEU A 135 -1.80 0.01 2.81
CA LEU A 135 -3.19 -0.25 3.20
C LEU A 135 -3.31 -1.47 4.14
N GLY A 136 -2.21 -2.18 4.39
CA GLY A 136 -2.17 -3.35 5.26
C GLY A 136 -2.37 -4.69 4.55
N ILE A 137 -2.22 -4.73 3.22
CA ILE A 137 -2.40 -5.97 2.44
C ILE A 137 -1.09 -6.76 2.39
N TRP A 138 -1.10 -7.99 2.89
CA TRP A 138 0.05 -8.91 2.88
C TRP A 138 0.22 -9.62 1.54
N HIS A 139 1.38 -10.24 1.33
CA HIS A 139 1.59 -11.09 0.18
C HIS A 139 0.62 -12.28 0.22
N THR A 140 0.14 -12.68 -0.95
CA THR A 140 -0.92 -13.70 -1.06
C THR A 140 -0.46 -15.09 -0.64
N ASN A 141 0.83 -15.40 -0.77
CA ASN A 141 1.45 -16.61 -0.21
C ASN A 141 1.59 -16.57 1.33
N GLN A 142 1.05 -15.56 2.00
CA GLN A 142 1.01 -15.45 3.45
C GLN A 142 -0.42 -15.55 3.99
N ARG A 143 -1.40 -15.83 3.13
CA ARG A 143 -2.78 -16.07 3.56
C ARG A 143 -2.88 -17.28 4.49
N PRO A 144 -3.80 -17.28 5.46
CA PRO A 144 -4.07 -18.44 6.33
C PRO A 144 -4.50 -19.70 5.58
N ASP A 145 -5.22 -19.53 4.46
CA ASP A 145 -5.74 -20.63 3.64
C ASP A 145 -4.83 -21.00 2.46
N ARG A 146 -3.62 -20.42 2.35
CA ARG A 146 -2.79 -20.60 1.15
C ARG A 146 -2.45 -22.06 0.86
N ASP A 147 -2.33 -22.89 1.91
CA ASP A 147 -1.82 -24.25 1.80
C ASP A 147 -2.84 -25.18 1.11
N GLU A 148 -4.07 -24.70 0.89
CA GLU A 148 -5.07 -25.30 0.00
C GLU A 148 -4.78 -25.07 -1.50
N TYR A 149 -3.97 -24.06 -1.84
CA TYR A 149 -3.72 -23.61 -3.23
C TYR A 149 -2.27 -23.76 -3.67
N VAL A 150 -1.31 -23.62 -2.75
CA VAL A 150 0.12 -23.64 -3.05
C VAL A 150 0.90 -24.39 -1.98
N GLN A 151 1.93 -25.11 -2.38
CA GLN A 151 2.87 -25.77 -1.47
C GLN A 151 4.16 -24.95 -1.34
N THR A 152 4.58 -24.68 -0.10
CA THR A 152 5.86 -24.02 0.18
C THR A 152 6.95 -25.05 0.41
N TRP A 153 7.85 -25.23 -0.56
CA TRP A 153 9.02 -26.09 -0.44
C TRP A 153 10.11 -25.41 0.39
N THR A 154 10.04 -25.53 1.72
CA THR A 154 10.94 -24.83 2.65
C THR A 154 12.41 -25.15 2.44
N SER A 155 12.74 -26.36 1.96
CA SER A 155 14.10 -26.77 1.60
C SER A 155 14.74 -25.91 0.50
N ASN A 156 13.93 -25.26 -0.33
CA ASN A 156 14.40 -24.44 -1.45
C ASN A 156 14.47 -22.95 -1.08
N ILE A 157 14.10 -22.59 0.15
CA ILE A 157 14.15 -21.21 0.62
C ILE A 157 15.60 -20.90 1.01
N LYS A 158 16.12 -19.78 0.50
CA LYS A 158 17.42 -19.27 0.92
C LYS A 158 17.40 -18.97 2.42
N GLN A 159 18.40 -19.48 3.13
CA GLN A 159 18.52 -19.29 4.58
C GLN A 159 18.36 -17.81 4.98
N GLY A 160 17.53 -17.56 5.99
CA GLY A 160 17.20 -16.22 6.49
C GLY A 160 16.05 -15.52 5.77
N HIS A 161 15.45 -16.13 4.73
CA HIS A 161 14.31 -15.60 4.00
C HIS A 161 12.98 -16.34 4.29
N GLU A 162 12.97 -17.28 5.23
CA GLU A 162 11.81 -18.10 5.60
C GLU A 162 10.63 -17.24 6.07
N GLY A 163 10.93 -16.08 6.68
CA GLY A 163 9.93 -15.10 7.13
C GLY A 163 8.99 -14.60 6.03
N ASN A 164 9.45 -14.57 4.78
CA ASN A 164 8.66 -14.12 3.62
C ASN A 164 7.56 -15.11 3.22
N PHE A 165 7.62 -16.33 3.75
CA PHE A 165 6.69 -17.42 3.48
C PHE A 165 5.89 -17.83 4.71
N ARG A 166 5.95 -17.07 5.82
CA ARG A 166 5.12 -17.33 6.99
C ARG A 166 3.71 -16.79 6.78
N ILE A 167 2.71 -17.55 7.22
CA ILE A 167 1.31 -17.12 7.30
C ILE A 167 1.19 -15.90 8.23
N LYS A 168 0.26 -14.99 7.91
CA LYS A 168 -0.03 -13.74 8.64
C LYS A 168 -1.48 -13.63 9.06
#